data_AF-A0A2P5C9Z0-F1
#
_entry.id   AF-A0A2P5C9Z0-F1
#
_cell.length_a   1.000
_cell.length_b   1.000
_cell.length_c   1.000
_cell.angle_alpha   90.00
_cell.angle_beta   90.00
_cell.angle_gamma   90.00
#
_symmetry.space_group_name_H-M   'P 1'
#
loop_
_entity.id
_entity.type
_entity.pdbx_description
1 polymer ?
#
loop_
_entity_poly.entity_id
_entity_poly.type
_entity_poly.pdbx_seq_one_letter_code
_entity_poly.pdbx_strand_id
1 'polypeptide(L)'
;MPTGKVLRHKQGAEPPHPDFIHLIEAMQQAFVQMSNPDYQPPVLRKHQLDQADHLQRFLRLQPGQFDGRLEALTAVAWLREIERHFRAFGTPVEF
;
A
#
# COMPACT_ATOMS: atom_id res chain seq x y z
N MET A 1 -1.63 31.56 -34.71
CA MET A 1 -1.96 31.44 -33.27
C MET A 1 -2.88 30.23 -33.09
N PRO A 2 -2.75 29.37 -32.06
CA PRO A 2 -1.81 29.45 -30.94
C PRO A 2 -0.84 28.25 -30.82
N THR A 3 0.31 28.56 -30.23
CA THR A 3 1.43 27.68 -29.88
C THR A 3 1.03 26.81 -28.68
N GLY A 4 0.96 25.49 -28.87
CA GLY A 4 0.74 24.54 -27.79
C GLY A 4 1.95 24.53 -26.84
N LYS A 5 1.78 25.05 -25.63
CA LYS A 5 2.78 24.94 -24.56
C LYS A 5 2.82 23.47 -24.11
N VAL A 6 3.84 22.74 -24.56
CA VAL A 6 4.21 21.45 -23.96
C VAL A 6 4.70 21.75 -22.54
N LEU A 7 3.83 21.54 -21.56
CA LEU A 7 4.20 21.51 -20.15
C LEU A 7 5.12 20.30 -19.97
N ARG A 8 6.44 20.50 -20.14
CA ARG A 8 7.44 19.52 -19.73
C ARG A 8 7.25 19.29 -18.24
N HIS A 9 6.57 18.20 -17.89
CA HIS A 9 6.64 17.63 -16.55
C HIS A 9 8.11 17.33 -16.28
N LYS A 10 8.73 18.14 -15.41
CA LYS A 10 10.00 17.79 -14.79
C LYS A 10 9.73 16.64 -13.82
N GLN A 11 9.78 15.40 -14.32
CA GLN A 11 9.97 14.22 -13.47
C GLN A 11 11.42 14.27 -12.97
N GLY A 12 11.58 14.70 -11.73
CA GLY A 12 12.89 14.84 -11.10
C GLY A 12 12.82 15.43 -9.69
N ALA A 13 11.71 15.22 -8.98
CA ALA A 13 11.68 15.39 -7.54
C ALA A 13 11.53 13.99 -6.96
N GLU A 14 12.67 13.37 -6.62
CA GLU A 14 12.70 12.32 -5.62
C GLU A 14 11.87 12.83 -4.41
N PRO A 15 10.84 12.10 -3.95
CA PRO A 15 10.12 12.53 -2.76
C PRO A 15 11.15 12.66 -1.63
N PRO A 16 11.19 13.79 -0.91
CA PRO A 16 12.14 13.96 0.17
C PRO A 16 11.98 12.77 1.10
N HIS A 17 13.06 11.99 1.27
CA HIS A 17 13.09 10.88 2.21
C HIS A 17 12.60 11.45 3.55
N PRO A 18 11.41 11.07 4.05
CA PRO A 18 10.92 11.65 5.28
C PRO A 18 11.92 11.26 6.36
N ASP A 19 12.60 12.25 6.92
CA ASP A 19 13.39 12.02 8.11
C ASP A 19 12.42 11.64 9.25
N PHE A 20 12.96 11.01 10.29
CA PHE A 20 12.15 10.51 11.39
C PHE A 20 11.36 11.62 12.11
N ILE A 21 11.82 12.87 12.02
CA ILE A 21 11.15 14.04 12.60
C ILE A 21 9.88 14.36 11.81
N HIS A 22 9.97 14.40 10.48
CA HIS A 22 8.80 14.60 9.61
C HIS A 22 7.76 13.49 9.77
N LEU A 23 8.20 12.24 10.02
CA LEU A 23 7.28 11.14 10.31
C LEU A 23 6.53 11.35 11.63
N ILE A 24 7.24 11.73 12.69
CA ILE A 24 6.63 12.01 14.01
C ILE A 24 5.64 13.17 13.90
N GLU A 25 6.02 14.27 13.23
CA GLU A 25 5.14 15.42 13.02
C GLU A 25 3.88 15.04 12.23
N ALA A 26 4.03 14.27 11.14
CA ALA A 26 2.90 13.80 10.34
C ALA A 26 1.95 12.90 11.15
N MET A 27 2.48 12.00 12.00
CA MET A 27 1.67 11.15 12.87
C MET A 27 0.89 11.97 13.92
N GLN A 28 1.54 12.96 14.53
CA GLN A 28 0.89 13.85 15.50
C GLN A 28 -0.21 14.70 14.84
N GLN A 29 0.06 15.25 13.65
CA GLN A 29 -0.93 16.01 12.89
C GLN A 29 -2.11 15.15 12.43
N ALA A 30 -1.86 13.90 12.00
CA ALA A 30 -2.91 12.97 11.64
C ALA A 30 -3.81 12.66 12.84
N PHE A 31 -3.24 12.49 14.03
CA PHE A 31 -4.00 12.26 15.26
C PHE A 31 -4.88 13.46 15.63
N VAL A 32 -4.34 14.69 15.57
CA VAL A 32 -5.10 15.92 15.80
C VAL A 32 -6.24 16.06 14.79
N GLN A 33 -6.00 15.76 13.52
CA GLN A 33 -7.03 15.79 12.50
C GLN A 33 -8.11 14.71 12.73
N MET A 34 -7.74 13.49 13.09
CA MET A 34 -8.70 12.43 13.42
C MET A 34 -9.56 12.75 14.66
N SER A 35 -9.04 13.57 15.58
CA SER A 35 -9.77 14.04 16.76
C SER A 35 -10.72 15.22 16.49
N ASN A 36 -10.69 15.81 15.29
CA ASN A 36 -11.59 16.88 14.91
C ASN A 36 -12.97 16.31 14.53
N PRO A 37 -14.08 16.70 15.19
CA PRO A 37 -15.42 16.22 14.87
C PRO A 37 -15.89 16.61 13.46
N ASP A 38 -15.29 17.63 12.84
CA ASP A 38 -15.55 18.06 11.47
C ASP A 38 -14.60 17.39 10.45
N TYR A 39 -13.76 16.45 10.90
CA TYR A 39 -12.87 15.71 10.01
C TYR A 39 -13.68 14.76 9.13
N GLN A 40 -13.76 15.11 7.85
CA GLN A 40 -14.18 14.19 6.83
C GLN A 40 -12.93 13.46 6.32
N PRO A 41 -12.82 12.12 6.51
CA PRO A 41 -11.71 11.38 5.95
C PRO A 41 -11.66 11.60 4.44
N PRO A 42 -10.46 11.69 3.83
CA PRO A 42 -10.33 11.82 2.40
C PRO A 42 -11.15 10.71 1.73
N VAL A 43 -12.00 11.11 0.78
CA VAL A 43 -12.91 10.21 0.06
C VAL A 43 -12.13 8.99 -0.39
N LEU A 44 -12.56 7.81 0.05
CA LEU A 44 -11.97 6.51 -0.26
C LEU A 44 -11.80 6.41 -1.78
N ARG A 45 -10.57 6.62 -2.27
CA ARG A 45 -10.30 6.60 -3.71
C ARG A 45 -10.46 5.16 -4.20
N LYS A 46 -10.94 4.98 -5.43
CA LYS A 46 -11.14 3.66 -6.09
C LYS A 46 -9.98 2.66 -5.87
N HIS A 47 -8.74 3.14 -5.75
CA HIS A 47 -7.57 2.31 -5.42
C HIS A 47 -7.63 1.62 -4.04
N GLN A 48 -8.20 2.25 -3.01
CA GLN A 48 -8.36 1.58 -1.71
C GLN A 48 -9.47 0.53 -1.73
N LEU A 49 -10.50 0.74 -2.55
CA LEU A 49 -11.54 -0.27 -2.79
C LEU A 49 -10.93 -1.49 -3.50
N ASP A 50 -10.10 -1.26 -4.51
CA ASP A 50 -9.38 -2.30 -5.22
C ASP A 50 -8.40 -3.06 -4.30
N GLN A 51 -7.73 -2.35 -3.38
CA GLN A 51 -6.86 -2.97 -2.37
C GLN A 51 -7.65 -3.81 -1.34
N ALA A 52 -8.81 -3.33 -0.88
CA ALA A 52 -9.68 -4.07 0.01
C ALA A 52 -10.25 -5.33 -0.67
N ASP A 53 -10.62 -5.22 -1.95
CA ASP A 53 -11.07 -6.35 -2.77
C ASP A 53 -9.93 -7.38 -2.97
N HIS A 54 -8.70 -6.91 -3.19
CA HIS A 54 -7.54 -7.78 -3.32
C HIS A 54 -7.25 -8.54 -2.02
N LEU A 55 -7.32 -7.85 -0.87
CA LEU A 55 -7.17 -8.47 0.45
C LEU A 55 -8.29 -9.47 0.74
N GLN A 56 -9.55 -9.13 0.44
CA GLN A 56 -10.68 -10.04 0.64
C GLN A 56 -10.55 -11.31 -0.19
N ARG A 57 -10.18 -11.19 -1.46
CA ARG A 57 -9.91 -12.35 -2.30
C ARG A 57 -8.79 -13.21 -1.70
N PHE A 58 -7.82 -12.60 -1.01
CA PHE A 58 -6.63 -13.29 -0.52
C PHE A 58 -6.99 -14.12 0.71
N LEU A 59 -7.78 -13.54 1.61
CA LEU A 59 -8.33 -14.23 2.76
C LEU A 59 -9.25 -15.40 2.36
N ARG A 60 -9.93 -15.34 1.21
CA ARG A 60 -10.74 -16.46 0.69
C ARG A 60 -9.92 -17.69 0.33
N LEU A 61 -8.63 -17.53 0.04
CA LEU A 61 -7.74 -18.67 -0.22
C LEU A 61 -7.34 -19.40 1.07
N GLN A 62 -7.70 -18.86 2.24
CA GLN A 62 -7.34 -19.42 3.55
C GLN A 62 -5.84 -19.76 3.64
N PRO A 63 -4.96 -18.77 3.43
CA PRO A 63 -3.52 -19.01 3.53
C PRO A 63 -3.17 -19.55 4.91
N GLY A 64 -2.24 -20.49 4.97
CA GLY A 64 -1.70 -20.98 6.23
C GLY A 64 -1.23 -19.85 7.14
N GLN A 65 -1.48 -19.96 8.44
CA GLN A 65 -0.97 -19.00 9.41
C GLN A 65 0.52 -19.21 9.62
N PHE A 66 1.27 -18.11 9.70
CA PHE A 66 2.63 -18.15 10.17
C PHE A 66 2.62 -18.21 11.70
N ASP A 67 3.22 -19.24 12.27
CA ASP A 67 3.27 -19.45 13.72
C ASP A 67 4.41 -18.67 14.42
N GLY A 68 5.14 -17.84 13.67
CA GLY A 68 6.22 -17.00 14.18
C GLY A 68 7.54 -17.76 14.40
N ARG A 69 7.60 -19.07 14.11
CA ARG A 69 8.83 -19.85 14.29
C ARG A 69 9.82 -19.51 13.19
N LEU A 70 11.05 -19.21 13.61
CA LEU A 70 12.18 -18.94 12.72
C LEU A 70 12.91 -20.21 12.27
N GLU A 71 12.30 -21.38 12.47
CA GLU A 71 12.80 -22.64 11.91
C GLU A 71 12.82 -22.52 10.38
N ALA A 72 14.03 -22.53 9.81
CA ALA A 72 14.24 -22.15 8.41
C ALA A 72 13.38 -22.95 7.42
N LEU A 73 13.17 -24.24 7.66
CA LEU A 73 12.33 -25.08 6.80
C LEU A 73 10.84 -24.71 6.88
N THR A 74 10.33 -24.42 8.09
CA THR A 74 8.95 -24.00 8.34
C THR A 74 8.66 -22.65 7.70
N ALA A 75 9.56 -21.68 7.90
CA ALA A 75 9.46 -20.36 7.29
C ALA A 75 9.52 -20.40 5.76
N VAL A 76 10.43 -21.20 5.19
CA VAL A 76 10.55 -21.37 3.73
C VAL A 76 9.32 -22.08 3.15
N ALA A 77 8.78 -23.09 3.82
CA ALA A 77 7.56 -23.77 3.39
C ALA A 77 6.37 -22.82 3.35
N TRP A 78 6.20 -22.02 4.42
CA TRP A 78 5.16 -21.00 4.48
C TRP A 78 5.33 -19.93 3.38
N LEU A 79 6.54 -19.40 3.17
CA LEU A 79 6.79 -18.43 2.10
C LEU A 79 6.45 -18.98 0.70
N ARG A 80 6.77 -20.24 0.43
CA ARG A 80 6.43 -20.91 -0.85
C ARG A 80 4.93 -21.09 -1.03
N GLU A 81 4.21 -21.35 0.05
CA GLU A 81 2.75 -21.42 0.03
C GLU A 81 2.16 -20.04 -0.29
N ILE A 82 2.61 -18.99 0.38
CA ILE A 82 2.17 -17.62 0.13
C ILE A 82 2.47 -17.20 -1.32
N GLU A 83 3.66 -17.50 -1.84
CA GLU A 83 4.02 -17.21 -3.23
C GLU A 83 3.08 -17.90 -4.23
N ARG A 84 2.71 -19.16 -3.97
CA ARG A 84 1.75 -19.90 -4.81
C ARG A 84 0.39 -19.21 -4.84
N HIS A 85 -0.10 -18.74 -3.70
CA HIS A 85 -1.36 -18.01 -3.61
C HIS A 85 -1.30 -16.69 -4.41
N PHE A 86 -0.22 -15.92 -4.29
CA PHE A 86 -0.04 -14.69 -5.09
C PHE A 86 0.06 -14.96 -6.59
N ARG A 87 0.72 -16.04 -7.02
CA ARG A 87 0.77 -16.43 -8.44
C ARG A 87 -0.61 -16.84 -8.97
N ALA A 88 -1.40 -17.56 -8.18
CA ALA A 88 -2.75 -17.97 -8.54
C ALA A 88 -3.72 -16.78 -8.65
N PHE A 89 -3.41 -15.69 -7.96
CA PHE A 89 -4.16 -14.45 -7.99
C PHE A 89 -4.11 -13.69 -9.33
N GLY A 90 -3.14 -14.02 -10.17
CA GLY A 90 -2.80 -13.23 -11.36
C GLY A 90 -2.00 -12.00 -10.96
N THR A 91 -0.94 -11.72 -11.72
CA THR A 91 -0.15 -10.49 -11.61
C THR A 91 -1.09 -9.28 -11.70
N PRO A 92 -1.04 -8.31 -10.77
CA PRO A 92 -1.53 -6.98 -11.10
C PRO A 92 -0.67 -6.49 -12.27
N VAL A 93 -1.26 -6.40 -13.46
CA VAL A 93 -0.64 -5.71 -14.58
C VAL A 93 -0.45 -4.28 -14.12
N GLU A 94 0.81 -3.86 -13.99
CA GLU A 94 1.15 -2.47 -13.72
C GLU A 94 0.61 -1.60 -14.86
N PHE A 95 -0.20 -0.58 -14.52
CA PHE A 95 -0.62 0.50 -15.42
C PHE A 95 0.04 1.81 -14.97
#